data_AF-A0A6M3K5G1-F1
#
_entry.id   AF-A0A6M3K5G1-F1
#
_cell.length_a   1.000
_cell.length_b   1.000
_cell.length_c   1.000
_cell.angle_alpha   90.00
_cell.angle_beta   90.00
_cell.angle_gamma   90.00
#
_symmetry.space_group_name_H-M   'P 1'
#
loop_
_entity.id
_entity.type
_entity.pdbx_description
1 polymer ?
#
loop_
_entity_poly.entity_id
_entity_poly.type
_entity_poly.pdbx_seq_one_letter_code
_entity_poly.pdbx_strand_id
1 'polypeptide(L)'
;MAGATPWGISQTTEQIAEGIIFYSTASHGGYGLSRLRMREFLDQFPEFETFAGGPWFEEDFDSAMIPVAFPEHFPAEQVAMARDRVRSMASHGYERFETVARSMRSSR
;
A
#
# COMPACT_ATOMS: atom_id res chain seq x y z
N MET A 1 -1.06 -6.42 -20.01
CA MET A 1 -0.31 -5.35 -20.72
C MET A 1 0.68 -4.77 -19.73
N ALA A 2 1.93 -4.58 -20.11
CA ALA A 2 2.92 -3.95 -19.23
C ALA A 2 2.51 -2.51 -18.92
N GLY A 3 2.33 -2.19 -17.63
CA GLY A 3 2.04 -0.83 -17.17
C GLY A 3 3.34 -0.04 -16.97
N ALA A 4 3.35 1.24 -17.34
CA ALA A 4 4.42 2.14 -16.93
C ALA A 4 4.26 2.42 -15.42
N THR A 5 5.29 2.07 -14.65
CA THR A 5 5.37 2.33 -13.20
C THR A 5 6.57 3.24 -12.90
N PRO A 6 6.70 3.78 -11.69
CA PRO A 6 7.90 4.52 -11.27
C PRO A 6 9.18 3.68 -11.32
N TRP A 7 9.04 2.35 -11.31
CA TRP A 7 10.14 1.39 -11.34
C TRP A 7 10.48 0.91 -12.77
N GLY A 8 9.87 1.52 -13.78
CA GLY A 8 10.04 1.18 -15.20
C GLY A 8 8.86 0.40 -15.77
N ILE A 9 9.12 -0.34 -16.84
CA ILE A 9 8.08 -1.15 -17.49
C ILE A 9 7.88 -2.42 -16.66
N SER A 10 6.67 -2.60 -16.16
CA SER A 10 6.28 -3.82 -15.44
C SER A 10 6.47 -5.08 -16.30
N GLN A 11 7.09 -6.10 -15.73
CA GLN A 11 7.25 -7.42 -16.34
C GLN A 11 6.05 -8.30 -16.04
N THR A 12 5.50 -8.19 -14.83
CA THR A 12 4.30 -8.91 -14.41
C THR A 12 3.34 -7.97 -13.70
N THR A 13 2.05 -8.27 -13.87
CA THR A 13 0.95 -7.57 -13.21
C THR A 13 0.00 -8.58 -12.63
N GLU A 14 -0.45 -8.37 -11.39
CA GLU A 14 -1.49 -9.16 -10.74
C GLU A 14 -2.64 -8.24 -10.34
N GLN A 15 -3.85 -8.54 -10.82
CA GLN A 15 -5.03 -7.80 -10.42
C GLN A 15 -5.57 -8.39 -9.12
N ILE A 16 -5.43 -7.64 -8.03
CA ILE A 16 -5.93 -8.04 -6.71
C ILE A 16 -7.44 -7.81 -6.62
N ALA A 17 -7.88 -6.65 -7.08
CA ALA A 17 -9.29 -6.26 -7.13
C ALA A 17 -9.50 -5.23 -8.24
N GLU A 18 -10.75 -4.82 -8.47
CA GLU A 18 -11.02 -3.69 -9.35
C GLU A 18 -10.32 -2.42 -8.82
N GLY A 19 -9.40 -1.89 -9.64
CA GLY A 19 -8.62 -0.71 -9.34
C GLY A 19 -7.45 -0.91 -8.37
N ILE A 20 -7.10 -2.16 -8.03
CA ILE A 20 -5.92 -2.50 -7.21
C ILE A 20 -5.09 -3.53 -7.98
N ILE A 21 -3.91 -3.12 -8.43
CA ILE A 21 -3.03 -3.96 -9.24
C ILE A 21 -1.64 -3.95 -8.60
N PHE A 22 -1.07 -5.14 -8.41
CA PHE A 22 0.34 -5.29 -8.09
C PHE A 22 1.16 -5.35 -9.39
N TYR A 23 2.26 -4.61 -9.42
CA TYR A 23 3.20 -4.57 -10.52
C TYR A 23 4.57 -5.01 -10.02
N SER A 24 5.25 -5.85 -10.79
CA SER A 24 6.63 -6.24 -10.50
C SER A 24 7.51 -6.04 -11.72
N THR A 25 8.74 -5.62 -11.46
CA THR A 25 9.87 -5.49 -12.37
C THR A 25 11.03 -6.34 -11.85
N ALA A 26 12.15 -6.38 -12.57
CA ALA A 26 13.32 -7.16 -12.16
C ALA A 26 14.01 -6.58 -10.93
N SER A 27 13.74 -5.30 -10.61
CA SER A 27 14.40 -4.58 -9.51
C SER A 27 13.45 -4.27 -8.35
N HIS A 28 12.25 -3.79 -8.66
CA HIS A 28 11.26 -3.36 -7.67
C HIS A 28 9.84 -3.72 -8.09
N GLY A 29 8.90 -3.56 -7.17
CA GLY A 29 7.48 -3.72 -7.38
C GLY A 29 6.66 -2.88 -6.41
N GLY A 30 5.36 -3.09 -6.48
CA GLY A 30 4.41 -2.41 -5.61
C GLY A 30 3.01 -2.33 -6.20
N TYR A 31 2.12 -1.69 -5.47
CA TYR A 31 0.74 -1.52 -5.88
C TYR A 31 0.52 -0.20 -6.60
N GLY A 32 -0.34 -0.24 -7.61
CA GLY A 32 -0.94 0.95 -8.22
C GLY A 32 -2.44 0.97 -7.95
N LEU A 33 -2.94 2.11 -7.49
CA LEU A 33 -4.37 2.34 -7.31
C LEU A 33 -4.99 3.07 -8.51
N SER A 34 -6.22 2.72 -8.85
CA SER A 34 -7.06 3.57 -9.69
C SER A 34 -7.39 4.88 -8.97
N ARG A 35 -7.88 5.89 -9.69
CA ARG A 35 -8.30 7.16 -9.08
C ARG A 35 -9.37 6.98 -8.00
N LEU A 36 -10.31 6.05 -8.20
CA LEU A 36 -11.36 5.75 -7.23
C LEU A 36 -10.77 5.13 -5.95
N ARG A 37 -9.93 4.10 -6.10
CA ARG A 37 -9.28 3.46 -4.94
C ARG A 37 -8.32 4.39 -4.22
N MET A 38 -7.61 5.26 -4.93
CA MET A 38 -6.76 6.28 -4.31
C MET A 38 -7.61 7.26 -3.48
N ARG A 39 -8.82 7.60 -3.93
CA ARG A 39 -9.73 8.45 -3.15
C ARG A 39 -10.21 7.74 -1.89
N GLU A 40 -10.67 6.50 -2.00
CA GLU A 40 -11.07 5.68 -0.84
C GLU A 40 -9.92 5.53 0.17
N PHE A 41 -8.70 5.37 -0.32
CA PHE A 41 -7.50 5.33 0.52
C PHE A 41 -7.29 6.64 1.28
N LEU A 42 -7.35 7.78 0.59
CA LEU A 42 -7.16 9.10 1.20
C LEU A 42 -8.31 9.52 2.12
N ASP A 43 -9.52 9.02 1.90
CA ASP A 43 -10.63 9.23 2.85
C ASP A 43 -10.36 8.54 4.20
N GLN A 44 -9.59 7.44 4.21
CA GLN A 44 -9.13 6.75 5.43
C GLN A 44 -7.84 7.36 6.02
N PHE A 45 -6.91 7.77 5.14
CA PHE A 45 -5.56 8.22 5.49
C PHE A 45 -5.21 9.53 4.77
N PRO A 46 -5.85 10.66 5.12
CA PRO A 46 -5.78 11.91 4.34
C PRO A 46 -4.38 12.56 4.30
N GLU A 47 -3.55 12.28 5.31
CA GLU A 47 -2.20 12.84 5.43
C GLU A 47 -1.12 11.87 4.94
N PHE A 48 -1.49 10.69 4.40
CA PHE A 48 -0.51 9.70 4.00
C PHE A 48 0.08 10.01 2.62
N GLU A 49 1.37 10.35 2.62
CA GLU A 49 2.14 10.54 1.40
C GLU A 49 2.88 9.26 1.00
N THR A 50 2.74 8.84 -0.25
CA THR A 50 3.44 7.66 -0.75
C THR A 50 4.90 7.97 -1.10
N PHE A 51 5.78 6.96 -1.04
CA PHE A 51 7.22 7.13 -1.31
C PHE A 51 7.51 7.34 -2.80
N ALA A 52 6.77 6.65 -3.68
CA ALA A 52 6.94 6.73 -5.12
C ALA A 52 6.03 7.79 -5.79
N GLY A 53 5.28 8.56 -4.99
CA GLY A 53 4.25 9.49 -5.47
C GLY A 53 2.95 8.78 -5.86
N GLY A 54 1.82 9.44 -5.61
CA GLY A 54 0.50 8.85 -5.89
C GLY A 54 0.31 8.57 -7.39
N PRO A 55 -0.27 7.41 -7.77
CA PRO A 55 -0.98 6.43 -6.93
C PRO A 55 -0.16 5.17 -6.58
N TRP A 56 1.16 5.29 -6.44
CA TRP A 56 2.08 4.15 -6.32
C TRP A 56 2.52 3.89 -4.88
N PHE A 57 2.47 2.62 -4.48
CA PHE A 57 2.88 2.12 -3.17
C PHE A 57 3.97 1.06 -3.36
N GLU A 58 5.20 1.40 -2.99
CA GLU A 58 6.43 0.66 -3.21
C GLU A 58 6.57 -0.53 -2.25
N GLU A 59 7.06 -1.67 -2.76
CA GLU A 59 7.08 -2.95 -2.04
C GLU A 59 7.89 -2.94 -0.74
N ASP A 60 9.02 -2.25 -0.70
CA ASP A 60 9.92 -2.14 0.44
C ASP A 60 9.44 -1.12 1.48
N PHE A 61 8.54 -0.21 1.12
CA PHE A 61 8.05 0.82 2.04
C PHE A 61 6.55 0.72 2.32
N ASP A 62 5.74 1.38 1.50
CA ASP A 62 4.33 1.69 1.79
C ASP A 62 3.33 0.72 1.17
N SER A 63 3.77 -0.34 0.50
CA SER A 63 2.89 -1.42 0.00
C SER A 63 2.02 -2.04 1.10
N ALA A 64 2.52 -2.09 2.35
CA ALA A 64 1.79 -2.57 3.51
C ALA A 64 0.51 -1.76 3.81
N MET A 65 0.40 -0.54 3.29
CA MET A 65 -0.80 0.27 3.44
C MET A 65 -1.99 -0.29 2.65
N ILE A 66 -1.75 -1.07 1.60
CA ILE A 66 -2.83 -1.57 0.74
C ILE A 66 -3.65 -2.66 1.42
N PRO A 67 -3.07 -3.74 2.00
CA PRO A 67 -3.85 -4.70 2.78
C PRO A 67 -4.44 -4.10 4.06
N VAL A 68 -3.88 -3.00 4.56
CA VAL A 68 -4.43 -2.25 5.69
C VAL A 68 -5.69 -1.48 5.30
N ALA A 69 -5.68 -0.84 4.13
CA ALA A 69 -6.78 0.00 3.64
C ALA A 69 -7.94 -0.79 3.02
N PHE A 70 -7.65 -1.96 2.45
CA PHE A 70 -8.62 -2.81 1.75
C PHE A 70 -8.53 -4.28 2.23
N PRO A 71 -8.64 -4.55 3.53
CA PRO A 71 -8.38 -5.87 4.10
C PRO A 71 -9.28 -6.98 3.52
N GLU A 72 -10.46 -6.65 3.00
CA GLU A 72 -11.40 -7.56 2.37
C GLU A 72 -10.90 -8.20 1.07
N HIS A 73 -9.85 -7.64 0.45
CA HIS A 73 -9.25 -8.14 -0.78
C HIS A 73 -8.01 -9.01 -0.54
N PHE A 74 -7.64 -9.23 0.72
CA PHE A 74 -6.43 -9.95 1.09
C PHE A 74 -6.72 -11.09 2.07
N PRO A 75 -5.92 -12.16 2.06
CA PRO A 75 -5.94 -13.16 3.11
C PRO A 75 -5.65 -12.55 4.49
N ALA A 76 -6.28 -13.09 5.54
CA ALA A 76 -6.18 -12.54 6.89
C ALA A 76 -4.74 -12.50 7.41
N GLU A 77 -3.91 -13.47 7.03
CA GLU A 77 -2.49 -13.52 7.35
C GLU A 77 -1.71 -12.36 6.71
N GLN A 78 -2.02 -11.99 5.46
CA GLN A 78 -1.37 -10.87 4.79
C GLN A 78 -1.78 -9.54 5.42
N VAL A 79 -3.04 -9.39 5.80
CA VAL A 79 -3.54 -8.21 6.54
C VAL A 79 -2.82 -8.09 7.90
N ALA A 80 -2.64 -9.20 8.62
CA ALA A 80 -1.92 -9.20 9.89
C ALA A 80 -0.45 -8.79 9.72
N MET A 81 0.25 -9.39 8.75
CA MET A 81 1.63 -9.03 8.42
C MET A 81 1.78 -7.56 8.00
N ALA A 82 0.83 -7.04 7.22
CA ALA A 82 0.83 -5.65 6.80
C ALA A 82 0.67 -4.69 8.00
N ARG A 83 -0.24 -4.99 8.93
CA ARG A 83 -0.41 -4.23 10.17
C ARG A 83 0.86 -4.23 11.02
N ASP A 84 1.54 -5.36 11.12
CA ASP A 84 2.80 -5.46 11.85
C ASP A 84 3.93 -4.69 11.16
N ARG A 85 3.99 -4.71 9.82
CA ARG A 85 4.92 -3.88 9.05
C ARG A 85 4.69 -2.39 9.28
N VAL A 86 3.44 -1.92 9.24
CA VAL A 86 3.08 -0.52 9.54
C VAL A 86 3.51 -0.12 10.96
N ARG A 87 3.25 -0.97 11.96
CA ARG A 87 3.69 -0.73 13.34
C ARG A 87 5.22 -0.70 13.46
N SER A 88 5.90 -1.59 12.76
CA SER A 88 7.37 -1.62 12.71
C SER A 88 7.93 -0.33 12.12
N MET A 89 7.43 0.11 10.96
CA MET A 89 7.87 1.36 10.32
C MET A 89 7.65 2.57 11.23
N ALA A 90 6.49 2.68 11.87
CA ALA A 90 6.23 3.73 12.85
C ALA A 90 7.23 3.69 14.02
N SER A 91 7.57 2.49 14.51
CA SER A 91 8.53 2.32 15.62
C SER A 91 9.97 2.67 15.23
N HIS A 92 10.30 2.63 13.94
CA HIS A 92 11.58 3.07 13.38
C HIS A 92 11.61 4.56 13.02
N GLY A 93 10.58 5.33 13.37
CA GLY A 93 10.54 6.80 13.19
C GLY A 93 10.06 7.26 11.82
N TYR A 94 9.41 6.38 11.04
CA TYR A 94 8.75 6.82 9.81
C TYR A 94 7.41 7.49 10.12
N GLU A 95 7.44 8.81 10.31
CA GLU A 95 6.31 9.65 10.77
C GLU A 95 5.00 9.39 10.02
N ARG A 96 5.06 9.18 8.70
CA ARG A 96 3.88 8.88 7.86
C ARG A 96 3.10 7.62 8.27
N PHE A 97 3.75 6.66 8.92
CA PHE A 97 3.09 5.46 9.45
C PHE A 97 2.61 5.63 10.90
N GLU A 98 3.05 6.65 11.62
CA GLU A 98 2.72 6.82 13.04
C GLU A 98 1.24 7.13 13.27
N THR A 99 0.65 7.98 12.42
CA THR A 99 -0.80 8.29 12.48
C THR A 99 -1.64 7.06 12.19
N VAL A 100 -1.24 6.27 11.20
CA VAL A 100 -1.90 4.99 10.84
C VAL A 100 -1.78 3.98 11.98
N ALA A 101 -0.57 3.80 12.53
CA ALA A 101 -0.34 2.87 13.63
C ALA A 101 -1.13 3.27 14.89
N ARG A 102 -1.36 4.57 15.12
CA ARG A 102 -2.22 5.09 16.20
C ARG A 102 -3.69 4.71 16.00
N SER A 103 -4.24 4.90 14.81
CA SER A 103 -5.67 4.61 14.54
C SER A 103 -5.98 3.11 14.67
N MET A 104 -5.05 2.23 14.28
CA MET A 104 -5.19 0.78 14.44
C MET A 104 -5.32 0.28 15.89
N ARG A 105 -4.88 1.07 16.88
CA ARG A 105 -4.94 0.67 18.31
C ARG A 105 -6.30 0.96 18.94
N SER A 106 -7.13 1.78 18.31
CA SER A 106 -8.41 2.24 18.86
C SER A 106 -9.61 1.38 18.47
N SER A 107 -9.43 0.40 17.59
CA SER A 107 -10.48 -0.58 17.24
C SER A 107 -10.47 -1.74 18.23
N ARG A 108 -11.17 -1.59 19.36
CA ARG A 108 -11.57 -2.68 20.25
C ARG A 108 -13.07 -2.89 20.17
#